data_AF-A0A2M8DHJ1-F1
#
_entry.id   AF-A0A2M8DHJ1-F1
#
_cell.length_a   1.000
_cell.length_b   1.000
_cell.length_c   1.000
_cell.angle_alpha   90.00
_cell.angle_beta   90.00
_cell.angle_gamma   90.00
#
_symmetry.space_group_name_H-M   'P 1'
#
loop_
_entity.id
_entity.type
_entity.pdbx_description
1 polymer ?
#
loop_
_entity_poly.entity_id
_entity_poly.type
_entity_poly.pdbx_seq_one_letter_code
_entity_poly.pdbx_strand_id
1 'polypeptide(L)'
;MLPPTLLLLALLLPFARAEALPALFFDGTLAYSQASQLLTLSAPITATEGLSLPLGAGSEFHFIARFASLTTAGAILATLDPVAATPGVEVVDGGGTALLLGDLGTAALGGGAGSDLGILAAQFHPTAGALRGNFGDQASLFALTLNLSTPFSPTLFETDFSGAVDGRIQAVVPEPATGLLLLLGLPLLLFATPYRTTAMRRSLFFLALLLLPAGPAGAALTYPALDLDTFAGDAGYVNSGGGAISLDGTAYELLTTPATPVAIAHVPFSLVANGTSGTLAVGAPGSELLTATFDNFHDTILTLLGHTNHTFTADLAYTGGTYAGILTTGRIEGVVQPGGAFTARLGALSPLVPAMGTVPEPTS
;
A
#
# COMPACT_ATOMS: atom_id res chain seq x y z
N MET A 1 -10.37 41.37 17.93
CA MET A 1 -11.22 40.19 17.66
C MET A 1 -10.92 39.73 16.25
N LEU A 2 -10.44 38.49 16.08
CA LEU A 2 -10.26 37.90 14.75
C LEU A 2 -11.64 37.66 14.11
N PRO A 3 -11.83 37.92 12.80
CA PRO A 3 -13.06 37.58 12.10
C PRO A 3 -13.35 36.08 12.24
N PRO A 4 -14.62 35.66 12.42
CA PRO A 4 -14.99 34.25 12.58
C PRO A 4 -14.55 33.36 11.40
N THR A 5 -14.38 33.93 10.20
CA THR A 5 -13.82 33.24 9.02
C THR A 5 -12.33 32.91 9.14
N LEU A 6 -11.53 33.74 9.83
CA LEU A 6 -10.12 33.47 10.09
C LEU A 6 -9.94 32.38 11.17
N LEU A 7 -10.89 32.26 12.10
CA LEU A 7 -10.91 31.20 13.10
C LEU A 7 -11.25 29.83 12.47
N LEU A 8 -12.22 29.80 11.53
CA LEU A 8 -12.58 28.60 10.78
C LEU A 8 -11.44 28.11 9.88
N LEU A 9 -10.77 29.04 9.18
CA LEU A 9 -9.59 28.73 8.37
C LEU A 9 -8.47 28.16 9.25
N ALA A 10 -8.18 28.79 10.40
CA ALA A 10 -7.20 28.31 11.37
C ALA A 10 -7.53 26.93 11.97
N LEU A 11 -8.82 26.59 12.09
CA LEU A 11 -9.28 25.27 12.54
C LEU A 11 -9.15 24.19 11.46
N LEU A 12 -9.16 24.55 10.17
CA LEU A 12 -9.03 23.62 9.05
C LEU A 12 -7.55 23.34 8.66
N LEU A 13 -6.63 24.20 9.09
CA LEU A 13 -5.18 24.09 8.83
C LEU A 13 -4.50 22.76 9.23
N PRO A 14 -4.84 22.08 10.34
CA PRO A 14 -4.14 20.85 10.72
C PRO A 14 -4.56 19.60 9.93
N PHE A 15 -5.57 19.68 9.07
CA PHE A 15 -6.15 18.52 8.38
C PHE A 15 -5.68 18.33 6.93
N ALA A 16 -4.95 19.29 6.34
CA ALA A 16 -4.41 19.17 5.00
C ALA A 16 -3.01 18.55 5.04
N ARG A 17 -2.92 17.21 5.06
CA ARG A 17 -1.68 16.48 4.79
C ARG A 17 -1.61 16.21 3.30
N ALA A 18 -0.64 16.80 2.61
CA ALA A 18 -0.20 16.30 1.32
C ALA A 18 0.89 15.26 1.61
N GLU A 19 0.86 14.13 0.91
CA GLU A 19 1.88 13.10 1.02
C GLU A 19 2.58 13.00 -0.33
N ALA A 20 3.90 13.18 -0.33
CA ALA A 20 4.72 12.80 -1.45
C ALA A 20 4.97 11.30 -1.32
N LEU A 21 4.81 10.59 -2.43
CA LEU A 21 5.13 9.17 -2.54
C LEU A 21 6.34 9.00 -3.46
N PRO A 22 7.54 9.44 -3.02
CA PRO A 22 8.73 9.21 -3.82
C PRO A 22 8.94 7.71 -3.99
N ALA A 23 9.15 7.30 -5.23
CA ALA A 23 9.33 5.90 -5.59
C ALA A 23 10.49 5.70 -6.56
N LEU A 24 11.18 4.57 -6.39
CA LEU A 24 12.18 4.03 -7.30
C LEU A 24 11.70 2.68 -7.80
N PHE A 25 11.78 2.47 -9.10
CA PHE A 25 11.43 1.21 -9.77
C PHE A 25 12.68 0.61 -10.40
N PHE A 26 12.85 -0.70 -10.30
CA PHE A 26 14.02 -1.40 -10.84
C PHE A 26 13.69 -2.85 -11.20
N ASP A 27 14.37 -3.34 -12.22
CA ASP A 27 14.26 -4.72 -12.71
C ASP A 27 15.63 -5.37 -12.67
N GLY A 28 15.79 -6.49 -11.97
CA GLY A 28 17.11 -7.08 -11.78
C GLY A 28 17.10 -8.56 -11.44
N THR A 29 18.23 -9.03 -10.90
CA THR A 29 18.40 -10.43 -10.51
C THR A 29 18.78 -10.52 -9.04
N LEU A 30 17.94 -11.21 -8.27
CA LEU A 30 18.24 -11.64 -6.91
C LEU A 30 19.07 -12.92 -6.99
N ALA A 31 20.09 -13.05 -6.17
CA ALA A 31 20.92 -14.24 -6.07
C ALA A 31 21.24 -14.55 -4.62
N TYR A 32 21.07 -15.81 -4.24
CA TYR A 32 21.51 -16.36 -2.97
C TYR A 32 22.72 -17.26 -3.18
N SER A 33 23.73 -17.10 -2.34
CA SER A 33 24.86 -18.02 -2.25
C SER A 33 24.86 -18.75 -0.91
N GLN A 34 24.82 -20.07 -0.96
CA GLN A 34 24.90 -20.94 0.22
C GLN A 34 26.24 -20.82 0.93
N ALA A 35 27.33 -20.63 0.18
CA ALA A 35 28.67 -20.53 0.73
C ALA A 35 28.86 -19.29 1.62
N SER A 36 28.29 -18.15 1.22
CA SER A 36 28.33 -16.90 2.00
C SER A 36 27.09 -16.66 2.85
N GLN A 37 26.02 -17.43 2.64
CA GLN A 37 24.68 -17.23 3.18
C GLN A 37 24.12 -15.82 2.89
N LEU A 38 24.53 -15.24 1.76
CA LEU A 38 24.13 -13.89 1.38
C LEU A 38 23.09 -13.94 0.27
N LEU A 39 22.06 -13.13 0.46
CA LEU A 39 21.10 -12.77 -0.57
C LEU A 39 21.50 -11.39 -1.10
N THR A 40 21.74 -11.30 -2.40
CA THR A 40 22.21 -10.08 -3.07
C THR A 40 21.34 -9.77 -4.26
N LEU A 41 21.16 -8.49 -4.55
CA LEU A 41 20.45 -8.01 -5.73
C LEU A 41 21.18 -6.79 -6.27
N SER A 42 21.36 -6.74 -7.58
CA SER A 42 21.81 -5.58 -8.34
C SER A 42 20.87 -5.40 -9.51
N ALA A 43 20.33 -4.19 -9.67
CA ALA A 43 19.29 -3.90 -10.63
C ALA A 43 19.43 -2.47 -11.17
N PRO A 44 19.37 -2.23 -12.49
CA PRO A 44 19.23 -0.88 -13.01
C PRO A 44 17.93 -0.24 -12.55
N ILE A 45 17.98 1.05 -12.21
CA ILE A 45 16.77 1.85 -11.99
C ILE A 45 16.08 2.09 -13.33
N THR A 46 14.82 1.69 -13.44
CA THR A 46 14.02 1.77 -14.68
C THR A 46 13.10 2.97 -14.72
N ALA A 47 12.62 3.42 -13.55
CA ALA A 47 11.79 4.62 -13.43
C ALA A 47 11.89 5.26 -12.03
N THR A 48 11.46 6.53 -11.95
CA THR A 48 11.41 7.30 -10.70
C THR A 48 10.12 8.11 -10.63
N GLU A 49 9.58 8.29 -9.44
CA GLU A 49 8.44 9.15 -9.17
C GLU A 49 8.72 10.04 -7.95
N GLY A 50 8.31 11.32 -7.98
CA GLY A 50 8.34 12.19 -6.81
C GLY A 50 9.73 12.52 -6.21
N LEU A 51 10.82 12.31 -6.97
CA LEU A 51 12.18 12.62 -6.49
C LEU A 51 12.53 14.10 -6.64
N SER A 52 13.38 14.60 -5.74
CA SER A 52 13.85 16.00 -5.76
C SER A 52 14.97 16.23 -6.78
N LEU A 53 15.59 15.15 -7.25
CA LEU A 53 16.74 15.15 -8.16
C LEU A 53 16.51 14.10 -9.25
N PRO A 54 16.78 14.42 -10.53
CA PRO A 54 16.73 13.42 -11.59
C PRO A 54 17.86 12.40 -11.41
N LEU A 55 17.56 11.12 -11.62
CA LEU A 55 18.58 10.07 -11.69
C LEU A 55 19.25 10.05 -13.07
N GLY A 56 20.56 9.85 -13.07
CA GLY A 56 21.34 9.70 -14.29
C GLY A 56 21.14 8.33 -14.94
N ALA A 57 21.45 8.23 -16.23
CA ALA A 57 21.55 6.93 -16.88
C ALA A 57 22.61 6.06 -16.17
N GLY A 58 22.33 4.76 -16.03
CA GLY A 58 23.21 3.83 -15.34
C GLY A 58 23.09 3.84 -13.82
N SER A 59 22.09 4.52 -13.24
CA SER A 59 21.77 4.35 -11.83
C SER A 59 21.38 2.91 -11.52
N GLU A 60 21.87 2.38 -10.39
CA GLU A 60 21.62 1.01 -9.94
C GLU A 60 21.14 0.98 -8.50
N PHE A 61 20.25 0.03 -8.23
CA PHE A 61 19.85 -0.40 -6.89
C PHE A 61 20.64 -1.65 -6.50
N HIS A 62 21.17 -1.63 -5.29
CA HIS A 62 21.84 -2.74 -4.65
C HIS A 62 21.14 -3.10 -3.34
N PHE A 63 20.95 -4.39 -3.12
CA PHE A 63 20.45 -4.94 -1.87
C PHE A 63 21.33 -6.09 -1.41
N ILE A 64 21.57 -6.16 -0.11
CA ILE A 64 22.30 -7.25 0.53
C ILE A 64 21.72 -7.58 1.90
N ALA A 65 21.47 -8.87 2.14
CA ALA A 65 21.08 -9.38 3.45
C ALA A 65 21.66 -10.78 3.68
N ARG A 66 21.73 -11.21 4.94
CA ARG A 66 22.18 -12.54 5.32
C ARG A 66 21.00 -13.41 5.70
N PHE A 67 20.96 -14.64 5.21
CA PHE A 67 19.97 -15.61 5.68
C PHE A 67 20.17 -15.91 7.18
N ALA A 68 19.11 -15.77 7.97
CA ALA A 68 19.14 -15.98 9.42
C ALA A 68 18.40 -17.27 9.81
N SER A 69 17.16 -17.41 9.37
CA SER A 69 16.32 -18.57 9.71
C SER A 69 15.21 -18.80 8.70
N LEU A 70 14.65 -20.01 8.72
CA LEU A 70 13.52 -20.42 7.90
C LEU A 70 12.43 -21.00 8.79
N THR A 71 11.18 -20.61 8.54
CA THR A 71 10.00 -21.28 9.10
C THR A 71 9.18 -21.87 7.96
N THR A 72 8.63 -23.06 8.21
CA THR A 72 7.89 -23.86 7.21
C THR A 72 6.51 -24.26 7.71
N ALA A 73 5.99 -23.54 8.72
CA ALA A 73 4.64 -23.73 9.23
C ALA A 73 3.65 -23.08 8.25
N GLY A 74 3.48 -23.73 7.09
CA GLY A 74 2.63 -23.29 6.02
C GLY A 74 3.37 -22.72 4.83
N ALA A 75 3.45 -21.39 4.74
CA ALA A 75 4.32 -20.74 3.77
C ALA A 75 5.79 -20.93 4.15
N ILE A 76 6.66 -20.92 3.14
CA ILE A 76 8.11 -20.88 3.36
C ILE A 76 8.47 -19.43 3.62
N LEU A 77 8.87 -19.11 4.85
CA LEU A 77 9.23 -17.76 5.26
C LEU A 77 10.67 -17.75 5.77
N ALA A 78 11.54 -17.03 5.07
CA ALA A 78 12.91 -16.80 5.47
C ALA A 78 13.05 -15.43 6.12
N THR A 79 13.68 -15.41 7.29
CA THR A 79 14.12 -14.16 7.93
C THR A 79 15.55 -13.86 7.49
N LEU A 80 15.79 -12.60 7.14
CA LEU A 80 17.09 -12.11 6.71
C LEU A 80 17.56 -11.01 7.65
N ASP A 81 18.82 -11.11 8.06
CA ASP A 81 19.51 -10.16 8.94
C ASP A 81 20.39 -9.18 8.14
N PRO A 82 20.61 -7.97 8.66
CA PRO A 82 21.56 -7.04 8.05
C PRO A 82 23.00 -7.57 8.09
N VAL A 83 23.78 -7.23 7.07
CA VAL A 83 25.22 -7.54 7.04
C VAL A 83 26.00 -6.45 7.76
N ALA A 84 26.75 -6.81 8.79
CA ALA A 84 27.51 -5.86 9.59
C ALA A 84 28.45 -4.99 8.72
N ALA A 85 28.46 -3.69 8.99
CA ALA A 85 29.28 -2.68 8.30
C ALA A 85 29.06 -2.56 6.79
N THR A 86 27.96 -3.08 6.26
CA THR A 86 27.55 -2.93 4.86
C THR A 86 26.14 -2.36 4.82
N PRO A 87 25.88 -1.27 4.07
CA PRO A 87 24.52 -0.80 3.85
C PRO A 87 23.67 -1.94 3.28
N GLY A 88 22.51 -2.19 3.88
CA GLY A 88 21.62 -3.25 3.39
C GLY A 88 20.93 -2.88 2.09
N VAL A 89 20.75 -1.57 1.87
CA VAL A 89 20.26 -0.99 0.62
C VAL A 89 21.15 0.17 0.21
N GLU A 90 21.50 0.20 -1.07
CA GLU A 90 22.26 1.26 -1.71
C GLU A 90 21.68 1.58 -3.08
N VAL A 91 21.60 2.86 -3.43
CA VAL A 91 21.34 3.34 -4.79
C VAL A 91 22.53 4.16 -5.22
N VAL A 92 23.13 3.81 -6.35
CA VAL A 92 24.26 4.55 -6.94
C VAL A 92 23.85 5.23 -8.24
N ASP A 93 24.58 6.28 -8.62
CA ASP A 93 24.51 6.83 -9.98
C ASP A 93 25.37 6.01 -10.96
N GLY A 94 25.28 6.31 -12.26
CA GLY A 94 26.12 5.66 -13.28
C GLY A 94 27.62 5.92 -13.16
N GLY A 95 28.05 6.77 -12.21
CA GLY A 95 29.44 6.98 -11.84
C GLY A 95 29.86 6.23 -10.56
N GLY A 96 28.96 5.48 -9.92
CA GLY A 96 29.19 4.78 -8.66
C GLY A 96 29.07 5.66 -7.40
N THR A 97 28.54 6.88 -7.52
CA THR A 97 28.30 7.75 -6.37
C THR A 97 27.04 7.30 -5.64
N ALA A 98 27.14 7.03 -4.34
CA ALA A 98 25.98 6.69 -3.51
C ALA A 98 24.98 7.86 -3.42
N LEU A 99 23.79 7.64 -3.97
CA LEU A 99 22.65 8.56 -3.95
C LEU A 99 21.71 8.28 -2.79
N LEU A 100 21.60 7.03 -2.37
CA LEU A 100 20.81 6.62 -1.22
C LEU A 100 21.54 5.47 -0.53
N LEU A 101 21.73 5.57 0.78
CA LEU A 101 22.26 4.51 1.61
C LEU A 101 21.30 4.29 2.76
N GLY A 102 21.12 3.05 3.18
CA GLY A 102 20.45 2.79 4.43
C GLY A 102 20.54 1.36 4.91
N ASP A 103 20.15 1.22 6.16
CA ASP A 103 20.18 -0.05 6.87
C ASP A 103 18.85 -0.77 6.70
N LEU A 104 18.93 -2.09 6.67
CA LEU A 104 17.76 -2.96 6.73
C LEU A 104 17.42 -3.22 8.19
N GLY A 105 16.14 -3.07 8.51
CA GLY A 105 15.56 -3.80 9.64
C GLY A 105 15.48 -5.30 9.33
N THR A 106 14.59 -6.00 10.01
CA THR A 106 14.30 -7.39 9.66
C THR A 106 13.66 -7.45 8.26
N ALA A 107 14.27 -8.23 7.38
CA ALA A 107 13.74 -8.50 6.05
C ALA A 107 13.15 -9.92 6.01
N ALA A 108 12.07 -10.10 5.26
CA ALA A 108 11.33 -11.35 5.17
C ALA A 108 11.13 -11.73 3.71
N LEU A 109 11.56 -12.93 3.34
CA LEU A 109 11.37 -13.54 2.04
C LEU A 109 10.36 -14.68 2.16
N GLY A 110 9.17 -14.52 1.57
CA GLY A 110 8.07 -15.46 1.65
C GLY A 110 7.63 -16.00 0.30
N GLY A 111 7.20 -17.26 0.26
CA GLY A 111 6.59 -17.89 -0.91
C GLY A 111 5.84 -19.18 -0.58
N GLY A 112 4.91 -19.56 -1.44
CA GLY A 112 4.16 -20.83 -1.31
C GLY A 112 5.07 -22.02 -1.57
N ALA A 113 4.95 -23.10 -0.78
CA ALA A 113 5.77 -24.30 -0.99
C ALA A 113 5.55 -24.89 -2.40
N GLY A 114 6.64 -25.08 -3.15
CA GLY A 114 6.62 -25.53 -4.55
C GLY A 114 6.37 -24.43 -5.58
N SER A 115 6.13 -23.18 -5.16
CA SER A 115 6.02 -22.01 -6.03
C SER A 115 7.41 -21.46 -6.37
N ASP A 116 7.60 -20.92 -7.56
CA ASP A 116 8.74 -20.07 -7.94
C ASP A 116 8.48 -18.57 -7.65
N LEU A 117 7.24 -18.21 -7.37
CA LEU A 117 6.84 -16.85 -7.00
C LEU A 117 6.97 -16.60 -5.51
N GLY A 118 7.45 -15.40 -5.15
CA GLY A 118 7.55 -14.95 -3.77
C GLY A 118 7.65 -13.43 -3.63
N ILE A 119 7.68 -12.99 -2.38
CA ILE A 119 7.77 -11.58 -1.99
C ILE A 119 8.93 -11.42 -1.02
N LEU A 120 9.80 -10.44 -1.28
CA LEU A 120 10.77 -9.95 -0.29
C LEU A 120 10.30 -8.58 0.20
N ALA A 121 10.08 -8.45 1.51
CA ALA A 121 9.71 -7.19 2.15
C ALA A 121 10.67 -6.86 3.28
N ALA A 122 10.98 -5.57 3.45
CA ALA A 122 11.75 -5.11 4.59
C ALA A 122 11.46 -3.66 4.95
N GLN A 123 11.77 -3.32 6.21
CA GLN A 123 11.85 -1.93 6.65
C GLN A 123 13.24 -1.38 6.30
N PHE A 124 13.26 -0.30 5.54
CA PHE A 124 14.45 0.40 5.11
C PHE A 124 14.61 1.71 5.90
N HIS A 125 15.80 1.92 6.48
CA HIS A 125 16.13 3.11 7.25
C HIS A 125 17.21 3.91 6.52
N PRO A 126 16.85 5.00 5.80
CA PRO A 126 17.83 5.84 5.11
C PRO A 126 18.85 6.44 6.08
N THR A 127 20.14 6.26 5.82
CA THR A 127 21.24 6.77 6.65
C THR A 127 21.98 7.92 5.98
N ALA A 128 22.18 7.87 4.65
CA ALA A 128 22.94 8.86 3.90
C ALA A 128 22.52 8.94 2.41
N GLY A 129 23.16 9.85 1.68
CA GLY A 129 22.95 10.06 0.25
C GLY A 129 22.10 11.29 -0.08
N ALA A 130 22.19 11.76 -1.33
CA ALA A 130 21.46 12.92 -1.83
C ALA A 130 19.93 12.73 -1.83
N LEU A 131 19.46 11.48 -2.01
CA LEU A 131 18.05 11.12 -1.98
C LEU A 131 17.50 10.89 -0.57
N ARG A 132 18.32 10.92 0.49
CA ARG A 132 17.84 10.69 1.86
C ARG A 132 16.65 11.59 2.21
N GLY A 133 16.69 12.85 1.82
CA GLY A 133 15.59 13.80 2.07
C GLY A 133 14.27 13.42 1.39
N ASN A 134 14.32 12.64 0.30
CA ASN A 134 13.13 12.12 -0.36
C ASN A 134 12.53 10.92 0.38
N PHE A 135 13.32 10.09 1.05
CA PHE A 135 12.81 8.90 1.76
C PHE A 135 12.54 9.16 3.25
N GLY A 136 12.92 10.35 3.74
CA GLY A 136 12.74 10.77 5.12
C GLY A 136 13.67 10.04 6.09
N ASP A 137 13.51 10.32 7.38
CA ASP A 137 14.21 9.62 8.46
C ASP A 137 13.38 8.43 9.02
N GLN A 138 12.20 8.17 8.43
CA GLN A 138 11.31 7.07 8.86
C GLN A 138 11.57 5.79 8.07
N ALA A 139 11.17 4.66 8.64
CA ALA A 139 11.22 3.36 7.98
C ALA A 139 10.36 3.39 6.70
N SER A 140 11.02 3.39 5.54
CA SER A 140 10.34 3.19 4.25
C SER A 140 10.15 1.69 4.04
N LEU A 141 8.98 1.28 3.56
CA LEU A 141 8.76 -0.11 3.17
C LEU A 141 9.23 -0.28 1.72
N PHE A 142 10.00 -1.32 1.44
CA PHE A 142 10.12 -1.80 0.07
C PHE A 142 9.62 -3.23 -0.02
N ALA A 143 9.02 -3.54 -1.16
CA ALA A 143 8.52 -4.86 -1.50
C ALA A 143 9.01 -5.21 -2.89
N LEU A 144 9.55 -6.41 -3.04
CA LEU A 144 10.03 -6.96 -4.30
C LEU A 144 9.17 -8.17 -4.65
N THR A 145 8.66 -8.21 -5.88
CA THR A 145 8.05 -9.43 -6.42
C THR A 145 9.13 -10.25 -7.11
N LEU A 146 9.15 -11.54 -6.81
CA LEU A 146 10.23 -12.44 -7.20
C LEU A 146 9.71 -13.54 -8.11
N ASN A 147 10.52 -13.89 -9.11
CA ASN A 147 10.36 -15.07 -9.94
C ASN A 147 11.67 -15.87 -9.91
N LEU A 148 11.72 -16.88 -9.04
CA LEU A 148 12.93 -17.63 -8.71
C LEU A 148 13.19 -18.78 -9.69
N SER A 149 14.46 -19.11 -9.91
CA SER A 149 14.89 -20.30 -10.64
C SER A 149 14.64 -21.60 -9.88
N THR A 150 14.48 -21.50 -8.56
CA THR A 150 14.33 -22.62 -7.64
C THR A 150 13.04 -22.42 -6.83
N PRO A 151 12.11 -23.39 -6.84
CA PRO A 151 10.89 -23.28 -6.06
C PRO A 151 11.13 -23.20 -4.55
N PHE A 152 10.29 -22.44 -3.87
CA PHE A 152 10.26 -22.33 -2.41
C PHE A 152 10.08 -23.72 -1.77
N SER A 153 11.02 -24.08 -0.90
CA SER A 153 11.01 -25.35 -0.19
C SER A 153 11.74 -25.21 1.15
N PRO A 154 11.55 -26.15 2.10
CA PRO A 154 12.30 -26.18 3.36
C PRO A 154 13.82 -26.19 3.19
N THR A 155 14.31 -26.60 2.02
CA THR A 155 15.73 -26.73 1.69
C THR A 155 16.20 -25.62 0.73
N LEU A 156 15.40 -24.57 0.48
CA LEU A 156 15.72 -23.52 -0.50
C LEU A 156 17.10 -22.90 -0.26
N PHE A 157 17.47 -22.69 1.01
CA PHE A 157 18.73 -22.06 1.41
C PHE A 157 19.90 -23.04 1.59
N GLU A 158 19.70 -24.32 1.25
CA GLU A 158 20.75 -25.35 1.24
C GLU A 158 21.52 -25.40 -0.09
N THR A 159 21.05 -24.67 -1.10
CA THR A 159 21.69 -24.56 -2.42
C THR A 159 21.67 -23.12 -2.92
N ASP A 160 22.55 -22.78 -3.85
CA ASP A 160 22.49 -21.50 -4.56
C ASP A 160 21.19 -21.38 -5.37
N PHE A 161 20.61 -20.19 -5.43
CA PHE A 161 19.47 -19.89 -6.31
C PHE A 161 19.54 -18.45 -6.82
N SER A 162 18.81 -18.18 -7.90
CA SER A 162 18.67 -16.83 -8.45
C SER A 162 17.24 -16.58 -8.91
N GLY A 163 16.88 -15.36 -9.27
CA GLY A 163 15.55 -15.06 -9.77
C GLY A 163 15.45 -13.65 -10.33
N ALA A 164 14.52 -13.46 -11.26
CA ALA A 164 14.16 -12.13 -11.71
C ALA A 164 13.40 -11.38 -10.61
N VAL A 165 13.61 -10.08 -10.55
CA VAL A 165 12.96 -9.17 -9.59
C VAL A 165 12.32 -8.03 -10.34
N ASP A 166 11.07 -7.75 -10.00
CA ASP A 166 10.39 -6.47 -10.24
C ASP A 166 10.23 -5.78 -8.88
N GLY A 167 10.94 -4.67 -8.71
CA GLY A 167 11.18 -4.05 -7.42
C GLY A 167 10.74 -2.60 -7.34
N ARG A 168 10.20 -2.25 -6.16
CA ARG A 168 9.82 -0.87 -5.84
C ARG A 168 10.23 -0.49 -4.42
N ILE A 169 10.89 0.66 -4.27
CA ILE A 169 11.06 1.34 -2.97
C ILE A 169 10.10 2.52 -2.94
N GLN A 170 9.33 2.65 -1.86
CA GLN A 170 8.42 3.77 -1.67
C GLN A 170 8.50 4.28 -0.24
N ALA A 171 8.57 5.61 -0.09
CA ALA A 171 8.39 6.25 1.22
C ALA A 171 7.04 6.95 1.28
N VAL A 172 6.48 7.02 2.48
CA VAL A 172 5.40 7.96 2.79
C VAL A 172 6.06 9.14 3.48
N VAL A 173 6.28 10.22 2.74
CA VAL A 173 6.83 11.46 3.33
C VAL A 173 5.69 12.44 3.52
N PRO A 174 5.39 12.84 4.77
CA PRO A 174 4.48 13.95 5.02
C PRO A 174 5.06 15.20 4.37
N GLU A 175 4.42 15.72 3.33
CA GLU A 175 4.84 17.01 2.79
C GLU A 175 4.48 18.10 3.81
N PRO A 176 5.36 19.11 4.01
CA PRO A 176 4.95 20.32 4.69
C PRO A 176 3.78 20.90 3.89
N ALA A 177 2.62 21.07 4.54
CA ALA A 177 1.37 21.49 3.90
C ALA A 177 1.60 22.72 3.01
N THR A 178 1.85 22.50 1.71
CA THR A 178 2.10 23.53 0.71
C THR A 178 0.87 24.41 0.55
N GLY A 179 -0.31 23.82 0.78
CA GLY A 179 -1.57 24.54 0.97
C GLY A 179 -1.54 25.54 2.14
N LEU A 180 -0.85 25.21 3.24
CA LEU A 180 -0.69 26.11 4.40
C LEU A 180 0.25 27.28 4.08
N LEU A 181 1.32 27.05 3.32
CA LEU A 181 2.21 28.11 2.84
C LEU A 181 1.50 29.02 1.83
N LEU A 182 0.66 28.46 0.94
CA LEU A 182 -0.16 29.23 -0.01
C LEU A 182 -1.23 30.05 0.75
N LEU A 183 -1.91 29.45 1.73
CA LEU A 183 -2.92 30.10 2.57
C LEU A 183 -2.34 31.21 3.45
N LEU A 184 -1.09 31.11 3.88
CA LEU A 184 -0.39 32.18 4.62
C LEU A 184 0.19 33.24 3.68
N GLY A 185 0.69 32.85 2.51
CA GLY A 185 1.30 33.74 1.52
C GLY A 185 0.29 34.67 0.84
N LEU A 186 -0.93 34.20 0.56
CA LEU A 186 -1.97 35.00 -0.10
C LEU A 186 -2.44 36.22 0.72
N PRO A 187 -2.77 36.09 2.02
CA PRO A 187 -3.07 37.24 2.88
C PRO A 187 -1.90 38.21 2.96
N LEU A 188 -0.66 37.71 3.10
CA LEU A 188 0.55 38.54 3.16
C LEU A 188 0.73 39.37 1.87
N LEU A 189 0.47 38.79 0.69
CA LEU A 189 0.47 39.50 -0.60
C LEU A 189 -0.61 40.60 -0.67
N LEU A 190 -1.78 40.36 -0.08
CA LEU A 190 -2.86 41.35 0.03
C LEU A 190 -2.54 42.50 0.99
N PHE A 191 -1.70 42.27 2.00
CA PHE A 191 -1.23 43.31 2.92
C PHE A 191 -0.01 44.08 2.40
N ALA A 192 0.86 43.42 1.63
CA ALA A 192 2.09 44.02 1.10
C ALA A 192 1.85 44.92 -0.12
N THR A 193 0.74 44.75 -0.86
CA THR A 193 0.44 45.59 -2.02
C THR A 193 -0.31 46.87 -1.60
N PRO A 194 0.24 48.08 -1.85
CA PRO A 194 -0.37 49.34 -1.45
C PRO A 194 -1.54 49.73 -2.37
N TYR A 195 -2.61 48.93 -2.40
CA TYR A 195 -3.82 49.28 -3.14
C TYR A 195 -4.68 50.28 -2.35
N ARG A 196 -4.96 51.42 -2.99
CA ARG A 196 -5.57 52.64 -2.41
C ARG A 196 -7.07 52.57 -2.14
N THR A 197 -7.78 51.49 -2.51
CA THR A 197 -9.23 51.42 -2.32
C THR A 197 -9.66 50.10 -1.67
N THR A 198 -10.51 50.22 -0.64
CA THR A 198 -11.10 49.10 0.12
C THR A 198 -11.91 48.14 -0.74
N ALA A 199 -12.48 48.61 -1.85
CA ALA A 199 -13.22 47.80 -2.81
C ALA A 199 -12.32 46.79 -3.54
N MET A 200 -11.11 47.21 -3.97
CA MET A 200 -10.19 46.35 -4.71
C MET A 200 -9.61 45.24 -3.83
N ARG A 201 -9.36 45.53 -2.55
CA ARG A 201 -8.94 44.51 -1.56
C ARG A 201 -10.00 43.41 -1.37
N ARG A 202 -11.28 43.78 -1.34
CA ARG A 202 -12.38 42.83 -1.22
C ARG A 202 -12.52 41.96 -2.47
N SER A 203 -12.44 42.56 -3.66
CA SER A 203 -12.49 41.80 -4.93
C SER A 203 -11.30 40.87 -5.10
N LEU A 204 -10.08 41.28 -4.71
CA LEU A 204 -8.91 40.41 -4.77
C LEU A 204 -8.98 39.28 -3.74
N PHE A 205 -9.50 39.54 -2.54
CA PHE A 205 -9.75 38.49 -1.54
C PHE A 205 -10.81 37.49 -2.01
N PHE A 206 -11.89 37.95 -2.63
CA PHE A 206 -12.90 37.07 -3.22
C PHE A 206 -12.36 36.29 -4.42
N LEU A 207 -11.56 36.94 -5.28
CA LEU A 207 -10.93 36.28 -6.43
C LEU A 207 -9.89 35.25 -5.97
N ALA A 208 -9.12 35.54 -4.93
CA ALA A 208 -8.24 34.61 -4.24
C ALA A 208 -9.00 33.42 -3.65
N LEU A 209 -10.16 33.68 -3.02
CA LEU A 209 -11.03 32.64 -2.48
C LEU A 209 -11.65 31.77 -3.60
N LEU A 210 -11.91 32.37 -4.77
CA LEU A 210 -12.46 31.70 -5.96
C LEU A 210 -11.39 30.94 -6.77
N LEU A 211 -10.13 31.41 -6.73
CA LEU A 211 -8.96 30.84 -7.40
C LEU A 211 -8.17 29.90 -6.51
N LEU A 212 -8.53 29.75 -5.23
CA LEU A 212 -8.14 28.58 -4.45
C LEU A 212 -8.58 27.39 -5.30
N PRO A 213 -7.66 26.58 -5.85
CA PRO A 213 -8.09 25.40 -6.54
C PRO A 213 -8.98 24.65 -5.55
N ALA A 214 -10.16 24.23 -6.00
CA ALA A 214 -10.76 23.02 -5.49
C ALA A 214 -9.76 21.92 -5.83
N GLY A 215 -8.63 21.91 -5.12
CA GLY A 215 -7.71 20.79 -5.14
C GLY A 215 -8.60 19.61 -4.85
N PRO A 216 -8.44 18.48 -5.56
CA PRO A 216 -9.14 17.29 -5.16
C PRO A 216 -8.85 17.16 -3.67
N ALA A 217 -9.90 17.21 -2.85
CA ALA A 217 -9.84 16.58 -1.56
C ALA A 217 -9.67 15.10 -1.90
N GLY A 218 -8.47 14.71 -2.28
CA GLY A 218 -7.97 13.36 -2.22
C GLY A 218 -7.78 13.08 -0.75
N ALA A 219 -8.87 13.15 0.01
CA ALA A 219 -8.97 12.40 1.24
C ALA A 219 -8.99 10.95 0.77
N ALA A 220 -7.80 10.37 0.63
CA ALA A 220 -7.64 8.95 0.85
C ALA A 220 -7.99 8.72 2.32
N LEU A 221 -9.30 8.66 2.62
CA LEU A 221 -9.80 8.13 3.87
C LEU A 221 -9.73 6.61 3.73
N THR A 222 -8.54 6.06 3.95
CA THR A 222 -8.27 4.63 3.82
C THR A 222 -8.53 3.90 5.13
N TYR A 223 -9.65 4.11 5.82
CA TYR A 223 -9.96 3.33 7.03
C TYR A 223 -11.47 3.23 7.27
N PRO A 224 -11.96 2.12 7.85
CA PRO A 224 -11.24 0.96 8.40
C PRO A 224 -10.97 -0.16 7.39
N ALA A 225 -9.94 -0.96 7.65
CA ALA A 225 -9.52 -2.10 6.83
C ALA A 225 -9.18 -3.32 7.70
N LEU A 226 -9.29 -4.54 7.20
CA LEU A 226 -8.97 -5.80 7.91
C LEU A 226 -8.16 -6.66 6.94
N ASP A 227 -6.95 -7.05 7.29
CA ASP A 227 -6.15 -7.87 6.38
C ASP A 227 -6.58 -9.35 6.48
N LEU A 228 -6.80 -9.98 5.33
CA LEU A 228 -7.34 -11.33 5.19
C LEU A 228 -6.36 -12.18 4.36
N ASP A 229 -5.53 -12.96 5.04
CA ASP A 229 -4.58 -13.85 4.39
C ASP A 229 -5.04 -15.31 4.49
N THR A 230 -4.56 -16.14 3.56
CA THR A 230 -4.72 -17.59 3.62
C THR A 230 -3.49 -18.21 4.27
N PHE A 231 -3.66 -18.78 5.45
CA PHE A 231 -2.62 -19.51 6.15
C PHE A 231 -2.73 -21.01 5.85
N ALA A 232 -1.70 -21.78 6.18
CA ALA A 232 -1.75 -23.20 5.91
C ALA A 232 -2.74 -23.93 6.81
N GLY A 233 -3.59 -24.75 6.17
CA GLY A 233 -4.74 -25.39 6.79
C GLY A 233 -6.06 -24.73 6.39
N ASP A 234 -6.01 -23.53 5.83
CA ASP A 234 -7.17 -22.84 5.30
C ASP A 234 -7.63 -23.49 3.98
N ALA A 235 -8.94 -23.64 3.81
CA ALA A 235 -9.51 -24.15 2.57
C ALA A 235 -9.55 -23.00 1.55
N GLY A 236 -8.59 -23.03 0.62
CA GLY A 236 -8.60 -22.12 -0.53
C GLY A 236 -9.88 -22.24 -1.35
N TYR A 237 -10.00 -21.37 -2.36
CA TYR A 237 -11.12 -21.25 -3.29
C TYR A 237 -11.79 -22.60 -3.66
N VAL A 238 -13.06 -22.77 -3.32
CA VAL A 238 -13.90 -23.88 -3.79
C VAL A 238 -14.98 -23.35 -4.72
N ASN A 239 -14.86 -23.66 -6.02
CA ASN A 239 -15.95 -23.53 -6.97
C ASN A 239 -16.84 -24.76 -6.87
N SER A 240 -17.99 -24.64 -6.21
CA SER A 240 -18.93 -25.74 -6.03
C SER A 240 -19.84 -25.95 -7.25
N GLY A 241 -19.29 -25.89 -8.48
CA GLY A 241 -19.98 -26.28 -9.72
C GLY A 241 -21.29 -25.55 -10.06
N GLY A 242 -21.68 -24.55 -9.27
CA GLY A 242 -23.00 -23.91 -9.31
C GLY A 242 -22.95 -22.39 -9.30
N GLY A 243 -21.80 -21.78 -9.66
CA GLY A 243 -21.64 -20.32 -9.69
C GLY A 243 -21.40 -19.67 -8.32
N ALA A 244 -21.12 -20.48 -7.29
CA ALA A 244 -20.76 -20.01 -5.96
C ALA A 244 -19.25 -20.14 -5.71
N ILE A 245 -18.70 -19.12 -5.06
CA ILE A 245 -17.34 -19.06 -4.52
C ILE A 245 -17.45 -19.23 -3.01
N SER A 246 -16.70 -20.17 -2.45
CA SER A 246 -16.44 -20.25 -1.01
C SER A 246 -14.95 -20.11 -0.78
N LEU A 247 -14.60 -19.27 0.20
CA LEU A 247 -13.23 -18.96 0.60
C LEU A 247 -13.17 -18.98 2.11
N ASP A 248 -12.29 -19.79 2.67
CA ASP A 248 -12.00 -19.78 4.10
C ASP A 248 -10.54 -19.36 4.31
N GLY A 249 -10.26 -18.59 5.35
CA GLY A 249 -8.91 -18.12 5.65
C GLY A 249 -8.77 -17.67 7.10
N THR A 250 -7.71 -16.92 7.42
CA THR A 250 -7.49 -16.41 8.78
C THR A 250 -7.23 -14.90 8.77
N ALA A 251 -8.03 -14.17 9.54
CA ALA A 251 -7.82 -12.75 9.80
C ALA A 251 -6.90 -12.56 11.00
N TYR A 252 -5.94 -11.63 10.91
CA TYR A 252 -4.91 -11.45 11.93
C TYR A 252 -4.69 -9.99 12.38
N GLU A 253 -5.22 -9.01 11.64
CA GLU A 253 -5.04 -7.59 11.99
C GLU A 253 -6.23 -6.72 11.59
N LEU A 254 -6.73 -5.88 12.50
CA LEU A 254 -7.67 -4.79 12.21
C LEU A 254 -6.94 -3.45 12.09
N LEU A 255 -7.09 -2.79 10.96
CA LEU A 255 -6.64 -1.41 10.75
C LEU A 255 -7.78 -0.46 11.16
N THR A 256 -7.65 0.18 12.33
CA THR A 256 -8.67 1.11 12.87
C THR A 256 -8.19 2.56 12.81
N THR A 257 -9.05 3.53 12.48
CA THR A 257 -8.76 4.95 12.70
C THR A 257 -9.10 5.39 14.11
N PRO A 258 -8.30 6.26 14.77
CA PRO A 258 -7.06 6.92 14.30
C PRO A 258 -5.77 6.25 14.81
N ALA A 259 -5.79 4.93 15.08
CA ALA A 259 -4.79 4.29 15.91
C ALA A 259 -4.01 3.20 15.17
N THR A 260 -2.85 2.88 15.75
CA THR A 260 -2.00 1.72 15.46
C THR A 260 -2.85 0.49 15.10
N PRO A 261 -2.44 -0.31 14.10
CA PRO A 261 -3.10 -1.58 13.82
C PRO A 261 -3.40 -2.37 15.09
N VAL A 262 -4.64 -2.83 15.21
CA VAL A 262 -5.08 -3.67 16.31
C VAL A 262 -4.86 -5.10 15.88
N ALA A 263 -3.73 -5.66 16.30
CA ALA A 263 -3.49 -7.09 16.20
C ALA A 263 -4.66 -7.83 16.87
N ILE A 264 -5.29 -8.72 16.13
CA ILE A 264 -6.30 -9.63 16.67
C ILE A 264 -5.67 -11.02 16.80
N ALA A 265 -6.28 -11.86 17.65
CA ALA A 265 -5.98 -13.27 17.56
C ALA A 265 -6.26 -13.74 16.12
N HIS A 266 -5.45 -14.67 15.64
CA HIS A 266 -5.71 -15.37 14.38
C HIS A 266 -7.09 -16.01 14.48
N VAL A 267 -8.06 -15.46 13.76
CA VAL A 267 -9.44 -15.93 13.76
C VAL A 267 -9.82 -16.37 12.35
N PRO A 268 -10.58 -17.46 12.22
CA PRO A 268 -11.03 -17.89 10.91
C PRO A 268 -11.92 -16.82 10.28
N PHE A 269 -11.85 -16.66 8.97
CA PHE A 269 -12.87 -15.95 8.19
C PHE A 269 -13.44 -16.87 7.13
N SER A 270 -14.67 -16.56 6.70
CA SER A 270 -15.35 -17.23 5.60
C SER A 270 -15.99 -16.18 4.70
N LEU A 271 -15.76 -16.30 3.40
CA LEU A 271 -16.35 -15.48 2.36
C LEU A 271 -17.08 -16.41 1.39
N VAL A 272 -18.39 -16.22 1.27
CA VAL A 272 -19.24 -17.00 0.38
C VAL A 272 -19.94 -16.05 -0.58
N ALA A 273 -19.68 -16.17 -1.88
CA ALA A 273 -20.36 -15.42 -2.92
C ALA A 273 -21.14 -16.35 -3.84
N ASN A 274 -22.32 -15.94 -4.30
CA ASN A 274 -23.14 -16.65 -5.28
C ASN A 274 -23.55 -15.68 -6.39
N GLY A 275 -22.83 -15.71 -7.51
CA GLY A 275 -22.95 -14.68 -8.54
C GLY A 275 -22.46 -13.32 -8.06
N THR A 276 -23.33 -12.31 -7.98
CA THR A 276 -22.93 -10.94 -7.63
C THR A 276 -23.10 -10.60 -6.14
N SER A 277 -23.70 -11.49 -5.34
CA SER A 277 -23.94 -11.24 -3.92
C SER A 277 -23.31 -12.30 -3.03
N GLY A 278 -23.19 -12.02 -1.73
CA GLY A 278 -22.57 -12.94 -0.79
C GLY A 278 -22.51 -12.44 0.64
N THR A 279 -21.84 -13.25 1.46
CA THR A 279 -21.64 -13.03 2.89
C THR A 279 -20.17 -13.13 3.25
N LEU A 280 -19.75 -12.29 4.19
CA LEU A 280 -18.47 -12.36 4.87
C LEU A 280 -18.72 -12.61 6.36
N ALA A 281 -17.98 -13.52 6.96
CA ALA A 281 -17.94 -13.73 8.40
C ALA A 281 -16.48 -13.80 8.87
N VAL A 282 -16.15 -13.12 9.97
CA VAL A 282 -14.83 -13.14 10.61
C VAL A 282 -15.03 -13.55 12.07
N GLY A 283 -14.40 -14.64 12.49
CA GLY A 283 -14.60 -15.28 13.78
C GLY A 283 -15.41 -16.57 13.69
N ALA A 284 -15.45 -17.33 14.79
CA ALA A 284 -16.22 -18.56 14.88
C ALA A 284 -17.74 -18.27 14.90
N PRO A 285 -18.58 -19.20 14.38
CA PRO A 285 -20.04 -19.06 14.43
C PRO A 285 -20.55 -18.79 15.86
N GLY A 286 -21.32 -17.72 16.03
CA GLY A 286 -21.87 -17.28 17.32
C GLY A 286 -20.93 -16.40 18.17
N SER A 287 -19.70 -16.15 17.72
CA SER A 287 -18.76 -15.21 18.34
C SER A 287 -18.01 -14.39 17.27
N GLU A 288 -18.73 -13.97 16.24
CA GLU A 288 -18.15 -13.27 15.11
C GLU A 288 -17.63 -11.88 15.52
N LEU A 289 -16.44 -11.53 15.05
CA LEU A 289 -15.91 -10.18 15.11
C LEU A 289 -16.68 -9.27 14.14
N LEU A 290 -16.95 -9.76 12.94
CA LEU A 290 -17.69 -9.07 11.89
C LEU A 290 -18.50 -10.07 11.06
N THR A 291 -19.74 -9.71 10.74
CA THR A 291 -20.50 -10.32 9.64
C THR A 291 -20.99 -9.24 8.69
N ALA A 292 -20.95 -9.51 7.39
CA ALA A 292 -21.40 -8.58 6.37
C ALA A 292 -22.09 -9.30 5.19
N THR A 293 -22.92 -8.55 4.49
CA THR A 293 -23.49 -8.93 3.20
C THR A 293 -23.02 -7.97 2.10
N PHE A 294 -22.99 -8.42 0.86
CA PHE A 294 -22.71 -7.58 -0.31
C PHE A 294 -23.56 -8.02 -1.50
N ASP A 295 -23.93 -7.09 -2.37
CA ASP A 295 -24.77 -7.35 -3.56
C ASP A 295 -24.09 -6.94 -4.89
N ASN A 296 -22.88 -6.39 -4.82
CA ASN A 296 -22.11 -5.85 -5.95
C ASN A 296 -20.68 -6.41 -5.99
N PHE A 297 -20.54 -7.74 -6.02
CA PHE A 297 -19.25 -8.39 -6.24
C PHE A 297 -18.77 -8.08 -7.65
N HIS A 298 -17.87 -7.10 -7.75
CA HIS A 298 -17.33 -6.58 -8.99
C HIS A 298 -16.08 -7.39 -9.37
N ASP A 299 -16.33 -8.58 -9.90
CA ASP A 299 -15.52 -9.24 -10.93
C ASP A 299 -16.33 -10.39 -11.54
N THR A 300 -16.10 -10.70 -12.81
CA THR A 300 -16.87 -11.74 -13.52
C THR A 300 -16.38 -13.10 -13.05
N ILE A 301 -17.06 -13.69 -12.05
CA ILE A 301 -16.81 -15.05 -11.54
C ILE A 301 -16.71 -16.08 -12.68
N LEU A 302 -17.37 -15.82 -13.81
CA LEU A 302 -17.37 -16.67 -15.00
C LEU A 302 -16.06 -16.66 -15.81
N THR A 303 -15.13 -15.74 -15.58
CA THR A 303 -13.80 -15.70 -16.24
C THR A 303 -12.65 -16.28 -15.41
N LEU A 304 -12.88 -16.63 -14.13
CA LEU A 304 -11.88 -17.23 -13.24
C LEU A 304 -11.38 -18.62 -13.72
N LEU A 305 -12.08 -19.26 -14.65
CA LEU A 305 -11.80 -20.64 -15.08
C LEU A 305 -10.75 -20.76 -16.20
N GLY A 306 -9.91 -19.75 -16.45
CA GLY A 306 -8.87 -19.92 -17.48
C GLY A 306 -7.83 -18.83 -17.71
N HIS A 307 -7.74 -17.78 -16.89
CA HIS A 307 -6.74 -16.71 -17.10
C HIS A 307 -6.02 -16.30 -15.81
N THR A 308 -4.93 -15.57 -16.01
CA THR A 308 -3.98 -14.99 -15.03
C THR A 308 -4.65 -14.09 -13.99
N ASN A 309 -3.98 -13.89 -12.84
CA ASN A 309 -4.31 -12.97 -11.72
C ASN A 309 -5.58 -12.13 -11.87
N HIS A 310 -6.61 -12.41 -11.05
CA HIS A 310 -7.88 -11.68 -11.06
C HIS A 310 -8.04 -10.83 -9.79
N THR A 311 -8.39 -9.56 -9.95
CA THR A 311 -8.67 -8.64 -8.84
C THR A 311 -10.18 -8.50 -8.65
N PHE A 312 -10.70 -8.72 -7.45
CA PHE A 312 -12.12 -8.52 -7.14
C PHE A 312 -12.32 -7.43 -6.10
N THR A 313 -13.50 -6.81 -6.12
CA THR A 313 -13.94 -5.89 -5.06
C THR A 313 -15.43 -6.06 -4.75
N ALA A 314 -15.84 -5.86 -3.50
CA ALA A 314 -17.25 -5.81 -3.10
C ALA A 314 -17.45 -4.83 -1.95
N ASP A 315 -18.48 -3.98 -2.04
CA ASP A 315 -18.88 -3.13 -0.93
C ASP A 315 -19.69 -3.95 0.09
N LEU A 316 -19.32 -3.84 1.37
CA LEU A 316 -19.85 -4.60 2.48
C LEU A 316 -20.83 -3.77 3.31
N ALA A 317 -21.99 -4.35 3.59
CA ALA A 317 -22.92 -3.89 4.61
C ALA A 317 -22.77 -4.80 5.84
N TYR A 318 -22.25 -4.27 6.95
CA TYR A 318 -22.08 -5.06 8.17
C TYR A 318 -23.43 -5.34 8.83
N THR A 319 -23.70 -6.61 9.09
CA THR A 319 -24.98 -7.12 9.64
C THR A 319 -24.86 -7.59 11.08
N GLY A 320 -23.65 -7.73 11.62
CA GLY A 320 -23.44 -8.23 12.98
C GLY A 320 -21.97 -8.41 13.36
N GLY A 321 -21.77 -8.97 14.56
CA GLY A 321 -20.46 -9.14 15.17
C GLY A 321 -20.06 -8.00 16.11
N THR A 322 -18.98 -8.23 16.87
CA THR A 322 -18.51 -7.32 17.93
C THR A 322 -18.18 -5.91 17.42
N TYR A 323 -17.73 -5.79 16.17
CA TYR A 323 -17.30 -4.53 15.57
C TYR A 323 -18.32 -3.86 14.64
N ALA A 324 -19.47 -4.48 14.33
CA ALA A 324 -20.47 -3.88 13.42
C ALA A 324 -21.13 -2.60 13.95
N GLY A 325 -21.11 -2.37 15.26
CA GLY A 325 -21.57 -1.09 15.85
C GLY A 325 -20.60 0.08 15.62
N ILE A 326 -19.36 -0.22 15.25
CA ILE A 326 -18.28 0.75 15.03
C ILE A 326 -18.02 0.89 13.52
N LEU A 327 -18.12 -0.21 12.77
CA LEU A 327 -17.97 -0.26 11.32
C LEU A 327 -19.35 -0.38 10.69
N THR A 328 -19.88 0.69 10.11
CA THR A 328 -21.22 0.67 9.50
C THR A 328 -21.22 0.19 8.05
N THR A 329 -20.10 0.37 7.34
CA THR A 329 -19.88 -0.10 5.96
C THR A 329 -18.40 -0.41 5.75
N GLY A 330 -18.09 -1.20 4.73
CA GLY A 330 -16.71 -1.50 4.33
C GLY A 330 -16.62 -1.88 2.85
N ARG A 331 -15.43 -2.27 2.41
CA ARG A 331 -15.18 -2.92 1.12
C ARG A 331 -14.34 -4.15 1.39
N ILE A 332 -14.45 -5.19 0.57
CA ILE A 332 -13.44 -6.23 0.44
C ILE A 332 -12.77 -6.08 -0.93
N GLU A 333 -11.45 -6.18 -0.96
CA GLU A 333 -10.64 -6.19 -2.16
C GLU A 333 -9.72 -7.39 -2.10
N GLY A 334 -9.40 -8.01 -3.23
CA GLY A 334 -8.41 -9.07 -3.22
C GLY A 334 -7.97 -9.52 -4.59
N VAL A 335 -6.99 -10.41 -4.60
CA VAL A 335 -6.41 -11.00 -5.80
C VAL A 335 -6.48 -12.52 -5.69
N VAL A 336 -7.00 -13.17 -6.74
CA VAL A 336 -6.92 -14.62 -6.93
C VAL A 336 -5.79 -14.89 -7.93
N GLN A 337 -4.81 -15.70 -7.53
CA GLN A 337 -3.66 -16.08 -8.34
C GLN A 337 -3.83 -17.48 -8.97
N PRO A 338 -3.12 -17.79 -10.07
CA PRO A 338 -3.03 -19.14 -10.62
C PRO A 338 -2.63 -20.16 -9.54
N GLY A 339 -3.34 -21.29 -9.48
CA GLY A 339 -3.10 -22.30 -8.45
C GLY A 339 -3.90 -22.12 -7.16
N GLY A 340 -4.78 -21.13 -7.08
CA GLY A 340 -5.74 -20.97 -5.98
C GLY A 340 -5.22 -20.20 -4.77
N ALA A 341 -4.03 -19.59 -4.86
CA ALA A 341 -3.54 -18.64 -3.86
C ALA A 341 -4.38 -17.35 -3.91
N PHE A 342 -4.62 -16.77 -2.74
CA PHE A 342 -5.54 -15.65 -2.58
C PHE A 342 -5.03 -14.69 -1.53
N THR A 343 -5.18 -13.40 -1.80
CA THR A 343 -4.94 -12.35 -0.81
C THR A 343 -6.13 -11.41 -0.83
N ALA A 344 -6.73 -11.14 0.32
CA ALA A 344 -7.76 -10.12 0.43
C ALA A 344 -7.51 -9.18 1.58
N ARG A 345 -8.15 -8.03 1.51
CA ARG A 345 -8.22 -7.07 2.59
C ARG A 345 -9.60 -6.47 2.59
N LEU A 346 -10.20 -6.29 3.76
CA LEU A 346 -11.25 -5.32 3.90
C LEU A 346 -10.60 -3.95 3.74
N GLY A 347 -11.12 -3.11 2.86
CA GLY A 347 -10.76 -1.71 2.70
C GLY A 347 -11.88 -0.81 3.22
N ALA A 348 -11.59 0.47 3.35
CA ALA A 348 -12.64 1.48 3.49
C ALA A 348 -13.40 1.59 2.17
N LEU A 349 -14.65 2.07 2.23
CA LEU A 349 -15.25 2.65 1.03
C LEU A 349 -14.40 3.86 0.64
N SER A 350 -13.66 3.76 -0.48
CA SER A 350 -13.23 4.98 -1.16
C SER A 350 -14.46 5.85 -1.36
N PRO A 351 -14.43 7.16 -1.08
CA PRO A 351 -15.55 8.02 -1.43
C PRO A 351 -15.81 7.81 -2.92
N LEU A 352 -16.97 7.24 -3.25
CA LEU A 352 -17.45 7.17 -4.62
C LEU A 352 -17.27 8.57 -5.19
N VAL A 353 -16.37 8.73 -6.16
CA VAL A 353 -16.41 9.91 -7.03
C VAL A 353 -17.86 9.94 -7.50
N PRO A 354 -18.66 10.97 -7.15
CA PRO A 354 -20.03 11.01 -7.58
C PRO A 354 -19.99 10.83 -9.09
N ALA A 355 -20.70 9.82 -9.62
CA ALA A 355 -20.84 9.67 -11.06
C ALA A 355 -21.21 11.05 -11.58
N MET A 356 -20.33 11.67 -12.37
CA MET A 356 -20.60 13.00 -12.90
C MET A 356 -21.93 12.86 -13.63
N GLY A 357 -22.98 13.41 -13.04
CA GLY A 357 -24.31 13.36 -13.61
C GLY A 357 -24.20 13.88 -15.03
N THR A 358 -24.68 13.10 -15.99
CA THR A 358 -24.74 13.55 -17.38
C THR A 358 -25.45 14.88 -17.38
N VAL A 359 -24.72 15.94 -17.73
CA VAL A 359 -25.29 17.27 -17.95
C VAL A 359 -26.37 17.08 -19.01
N PRO A 360 -27.65 17.40 -18.75
CA PRO A 360 -28.66 17.28 -19.77
C PRO A 360 -28.27 18.20 -20.94
N GLU A 361 -28.29 17.66 -22.15
CA GLU A 361 -28.10 18.47 -23.36
C GLU A 361 -29.12 19.61 -23.35
N PRO A 362 -28.69 20.85 -23.68
CA PRO A 362 -29.63 21.95 -23.81
C PRO A 362 -30.60 21.63 -24.95
N THR A 363 -31.88 21.44 -24.61
CA THR A 363 -32.94 21.39 -25.61
C THR A 363 -33.05 22.75 -26.29
N SER A 364 -32.95 22.75 -27.62
CA SER A 364 -33.20 23.89 -28.50
C SER A 364 -34.64 24.39 -28.41
#